data_AF-G9YJM7-F1
#
_entry.id   AF-G9YJM7-F1
#
_cell.length_a   1.000
_cell.length_b   1.000
_cell.length_c   1.000
_cell.angle_alpha   90.00
_cell.angle_beta   90.00
_cell.angle_gamma   90.00
#
_symmetry.space_group_name_H-M   'P 1'
#
loop_
_entity.id
_entity.type
_entity.pdbx_description
1 polymer ?
#
loop_
_entity_poly.entity_id
_entity_poly.type
_entity_poly.pdbx_seq_one_letter_code
_entity_poly.pdbx_strand_id
1 'polypeptide(L)'
;MSVLADKIEKFILHKLLEEEEENIILRRNELADELDCAPSQISYVLSTRFSNDKGFIVESRRGSGGFVRIVRLQQKKKKMDCTPVTLSERRPAVSVSMEDLDGLLFRLLKHKAVTNSEAIMLHHTFRALFAED
;
A
#
# COMPACT_ATOMS: atom_id res chain seq x y z
N MET A 1 22.69 14.06 16.32
CA MET A 1 22.43 13.03 17.35
C MET A 1 21.08 12.39 17.09
N SER A 2 21.03 11.13 16.62
CA SER A 2 20.00 10.16 17.05
C SER A 2 20.39 8.75 16.58
N VAL A 3 21.60 8.32 16.97
CA VAL A 3 22.13 6.99 16.62
C VAL A 3 21.15 5.88 17.01
N LEU A 4 20.38 6.08 18.07
CA LEU A 4 19.36 5.15 18.53
C LEU A 4 18.12 5.10 17.62
N ALA A 5 17.61 6.25 17.14
CA ALA A 5 16.48 6.26 16.22
C ALA A 5 16.84 5.59 14.89
N ASP A 6 18.04 5.86 14.37
CA ASP A 6 18.50 5.23 13.14
C ASP A 6 18.74 3.72 13.31
N LYS A 7 19.14 3.28 14.51
CA LYS A 7 19.22 1.85 14.85
C LYS A 7 17.84 1.18 14.87
N ILE A 8 16.85 1.79 15.54
CA ILE A 8 15.47 1.28 15.58
C ILE A 8 14.90 1.18 14.16
N GLU A 9 15.11 2.19 13.33
CA GLU A 9 14.66 2.19 11.94
C GLU A 9 15.26 1.03 11.14
N LYS A 10 16.59 0.88 11.19
CA LYS A 10 17.28 -0.22 10.48
C LYS A 10 16.82 -1.59 10.96
N PHE A 11 16.59 -1.76 12.25
CA PHE A 11 16.11 -3.02 12.81
C PHE A 11 14.73 -3.40 12.27
N ILE A 12 13.80 -2.45 12.28
CA ILE A 12 12.45 -2.65 11.75
C ILE A 12 12.50 -2.96 10.25
N LEU A 13 13.30 -2.21 9.48
CA LEU A 13 13.48 -2.44 8.05
C LEU A 13 14.08 -3.82 7.76
N HIS A 14 15.05 -4.27 8.55
CA HIS A 14 15.64 -5.60 8.40
C HIS A 14 14.61 -6.70 8.59
N LYS A 15 13.81 -6.64 9.67
CA LYS A 15 12.74 -7.62 9.90
C LYS A 15 11.68 -7.62 8.79
N LEU A 16 11.34 -6.44 8.25
CA LEU A 16 10.45 -6.31 7.09
C LEU A 16 11.02 -6.91 5.80
N LEU A 17 12.34 -7.03 5.68
CA LEU A 17 12.99 -7.66 4.53
C LEU A 17 13.14 -9.18 4.72
N GLU A 18 13.34 -9.64 5.95
CA GLU A 18 13.51 -11.06 6.28
C GLU A 18 12.22 -11.87 6.14
N GLU A 19 11.07 -11.32 6.55
CA GLU A 19 9.81 -12.07 6.55
C GLU A 19 9.20 -12.21 5.13
N GLU A 20 9.79 -11.59 4.10
CA GLU A 20 9.22 -11.41 2.74
C GLU A 20 7.79 -10.81 2.70
N GLU A 21 7.18 -10.58 3.86
CA GLU A 21 5.86 -10.01 4.06
C GLU A 21 5.90 -8.49 4.09
N GLU A 22 4.88 -7.88 3.48
CA GLU A 22 4.69 -6.43 3.49
C GLU A 22 4.18 -5.89 4.84
N ASN A 23 4.01 -6.77 5.83
CA ASN A 23 3.46 -6.41 7.13
C ASN A 23 4.23 -7.08 8.26
N ILE A 24 4.42 -6.35 9.35
CA ILE A 24 5.07 -6.85 10.55
C ILE A 24 4.29 -6.43 11.79
N ILE A 25 4.20 -7.33 12.76
CA ILE A 25 3.56 -7.08 14.06
C ILE A 25 4.65 -7.08 15.13
N LEU A 26 4.70 -6.00 15.91
CA LEU A 26 5.75 -5.73 16.89
C LEU A 26 5.11 -5.36 18.23
N ARG A 27 5.78 -5.68 19.33
CA ARG A 27 5.45 -5.11 20.65
C ARG A 27 6.45 -4.04 21.03
N ARG A 28 5.97 -2.88 21.47
CA ARG A 28 6.84 -1.76 21.89
C ARG A 28 7.74 -2.15 23.04
N ASN A 29 7.24 -2.96 23.96
CA ASN A 29 8.00 -3.41 25.13
C ASN A 29 9.13 -4.36 24.74
N GLU A 30 8.89 -5.30 23.82
CA GLU A 30 9.93 -6.22 23.34
C GLU A 30 11.02 -5.45 22.57
N LEU A 31 10.61 -4.53 21.69
CA LEU A 31 11.56 -3.71 20.94
C LEU A 31 12.37 -2.75 21.83
N ALA A 32 11.74 -2.27 22.91
CA ALA A 32 12.37 -1.44 23.92
C ALA A 32 13.44 -2.21 24.70
N ASP A 33 13.15 -3.45 25.10
CA ASP A 33 14.07 -4.33 25.83
C ASP A 33 15.27 -4.74 24.97
N GLU A 34 15.04 -5.16 23.72
CA GLU A 34 16.11 -5.55 22.78
C GLU A 34 17.07 -4.40 22.43
N LEU A 35 16.57 -3.17 22.42
CA LEU A 35 17.33 -1.97 22.05
C LEU A 35 17.76 -1.14 23.26
N ASP A 36 17.58 -1.67 24.48
CA ASP A 36 17.90 -1.05 25.76
C ASP A 36 17.38 0.41 25.85
N CYS A 37 16.11 0.62 25.52
CA CYS A 37 15.52 1.95 25.41
C CYS A 37 14.10 2.01 25.98
N ALA A 38 13.61 3.23 26.25
CA ALA A 38 12.26 3.42 26.76
C ALA A 38 11.19 3.18 25.66
N PRO A 39 10.01 2.62 26.00
CA PRO A 39 8.91 2.42 25.03
C PRO A 39 8.40 3.70 24.36
N SER A 40 8.58 4.85 25.03
CA SER A 40 8.30 6.17 24.48
C SER A 40 9.21 6.50 23.29
N GLN A 41 10.47 6.06 23.32
CA GLN A 41 11.43 6.28 22.24
C GLN A 41 11.02 5.53 20.97
N ILE A 42 10.52 4.29 21.13
CA ILE A 42 9.96 3.51 20.01
C ILE A 42 8.77 4.25 19.40
N SER A 43 7.87 4.77 20.24
CA SER A 43 6.70 5.52 19.77
C SER A 43 7.09 6.77 18.98
N TYR A 44 8.10 7.50 19.46
CA TYR A 44 8.64 8.68 18.76
C TYR A 44 9.22 8.32 17.38
N VAL A 45 9.99 7.23 17.30
CA VAL A 45 10.60 6.79 16.02
C VAL A 45 9.53 6.33 15.04
N LEU A 46 8.54 5.57 15.50
CA LEU A 46 7.41 5.14 14.66
C LEU A 46 6.67 6.34 14.07
N SER A 47 6.37 7.35 14.88
CA SER A 47 5.64 8.54 14.41
C SER A 47 6.46 9.43 13.44
N THR A 48 7.79 9.45 13.55
CA THR A 48 8.66 10.35 12.76
C THR A 48 9.34 9.71 11.55
N ARG A 49 9.63 8.40 11.61
CA ARG A 49 10.31 7.66 10.55
C ARG A 49 9.38 6.74 9.77
N PHE A 50 8.30 6.25 10.38
CA PHE A 50 7.33 5.35 9.75
C PHE A 50 5.98 6.06 9.55
N SER A 51 6.02 7.17 8.83
CA SER A 51 4.82 7.94 8.47
C SER A 51 4.27 7.47 7.12
N ASN A 52 2.98 7.73 6.89
CA ASN A 52 2.30 7.39 5.64
C ASN A 52 2.98 8.03 4.41
N ASP A 53 3.55 9.23 4.59
CA ASP A 53 4.35 9.95 3.57
C ASP A 53 5.55 9.15 3.06
N LYS A 54 6.21 8.39 3.95
CA LYS A 54 7.34 7.53 3.63
C LYS A 54 6.93 6.14 3.12
N GLY A 55 5.63 5.92 2.91
CA GLY A 55 5.08 4.65 2.44
C GLY A 55 4.94 3.59 3.53
N PHE A 56 4.74 3.99 4.79
CA PHE A 56 4.47 3.06 5.89
C PHE A 56 3.16 3.39 6.58
N ILE A 57 2.32 2.38 6.80
CA ILE A 57 1.12 2.47 7.64
C ILE A 57 1.46 1.86 8.99
N VAL A 58 1.18 2.60 10.07
CA VAL A 58 1.38 2.14 11.44
C VAL A 58 0.03 2.09 12.15
N GLU A 59 -0.39 0.90 12.52
CA GLU A 59 -1.56 0.69 13.37
C GLU A 59 -1.11 0.34 14.78
N SER A 60 -1.80 0.89 15.78
CA SER A 60 -1.47 0.57 17.17
C SER A 60 -2.70 0.21 17.96
N ARG A 61 -2.61 -0.89 18.71
CA ARG A 61 -3.64 -1.32 19.65
C ARG A 61 -3.14 -1.10 21.07
N ARG A 62 -3.95 -0.45 21.92
CA ARG A 62 -3.67 -0.24 23.35
C ARG A 62 -4.42 -1.28 24.20
N GLY A 63 -3.82 -1.72 25.31
CA GLY A 63 -4.39 -2.72 26.23
C GLY A 63 -3.37 -3.77 26.71
N SER A 64 -3.81 -4.74 27.51
CA SER A 64 -3.03 -5.91 27.94
C SER A 64 -2.72 -6.78 26.72
N GLY A 65 -1.55 -6.60 26.11
CA GLY A 65 -1.18 -7.20 24.82
C GLY A 65 -1.18 -6.21 23.65
N GLY A 66 -1.05 -4.92 23.92
CA GLY A 66 -0.92 -3.91 22.87
C GLY A 66 0.24 -4.20 21.91
N PHE A 67 -0.04 -4.11 20.62
CA PHE A 67 0.91 -4.30 19.54
C PHE A 67 0.89 -3.12 18.58
N VAL A 68 1.94 -3.03 17.78
CA VAL A 68 2.09 -2.11 16.67
C VAL A 68 2.24 -2.94 15.40
N ARG A 69 1.35 -2.75 14.45
CA ARG A 69 1.48 -3.33 13.11
C ARG A 69 2.05 -2.27 12.18
N ILE A 70 3.12 -2.59 11.48
CA ILE A 70 3.72 -1.74 10.45
C ILE A 70 3.53 -2.43 9.12
N VAL A 71 2.95 -1.73 8.16
CA VAL A 71 2.74 -2.23 6.80
C VAL A 71 3.51 -1.33 5.84
N ARG A 72 4.37 -1.93 5.01
CA ARG A 72 5.07 -1.23 3.94
C ARG A 72 4.14 -1.14 2.74
N LEU A 73 3.69 0.06 2.42
CA LEU A 73 3.04 0.32 1.15
C LEU A 73 4.12 0.22 0.06
N GLN A 74 4.03 -0.80 -0.79
CA GLN A 74 4.72 -0.77 -2.08
C GLN A 74 4.17 0.44 -2.85
N GLN A 75 4.88 1.57 -2.77
CA GLN A 75 4.68 2.66 -3.69
C GLN A 75 5.09 2.13 -5.06
N LYS A 76 4.14 1.55 -5.81
CA LYS A 76 4.21 1.54 -7.26
C LYS A 76 4.48 3.00 -7.62
N LYS A 77 5.71 3.30 -8.03
CA LYS A 77 6.09 4.57 -8.65
C LYS A 77 5.12 4.80 -9.81
N LYS A 78 4.02 5.46 -9.54
CA LYS A 78 3.26 6.21 -10.51
C LYS A 78 2.96 7.53 -9.83
N LYS A 79 3.78 8.51 -10.18
CA LYS A 79 3.49 9.93 -9.98
C LYS A 79 2.00 10.15 -10.26
N MET A 80 1.27 10.61 -9.26
CA MET A 80 0.14 11.49 -9.51
C MET A 80 -0.07 12.32 -8.24
N ASP A 81 0.00 13.62 -8.46
CA ASP A 81 -0.14 14.69 -7.50
C ASP A 81 -1.43 14.62 -6.66
N CYS A 82 -1.29 15.11 -5.42
CA CYS A 82 -2.26 15.87 -4.64
C CYS A 82 -3.73 15.38 -4.57
N THR A 83 -4.14 14.85 -3.42
CA THR A 83 -5.11 15.42 -2.44
C THR A 83 -5.81 14.33 -1.61
N PRO A 84 -6.13 14.58 -0.33
CA PRO A 84 -6.75 13.60 0.54
C PRO A 84 -8.26 13.60 0.31
N VAL A 85 -8.84 12.49 -0.14
CA VAL A 85 -10.30 12.33 -0.13
C VAL A 85 -10.65 11.00 0.53
N THR A 86 -11.17 11.18 1.74
CA THR A 86 -12.11 10.32 2.47
C THR A 86 -12.95 9.40 1.60
N LEU A 87 -13.03 8.14 2.04
CA LEU A 87 -14.17 7.21 2.04
C LEU A 87 -15.38 7.58 1.15
N SER A 88 -15.87 6.54 0.46
CA SER A 88 -17.15 6.44 -0.26
C SER A 88 -17.08 6.74 -1.76
N GLU A 89 -17.50 5.73 -2.53
CA GLU A 89 -18.18 5.88 -3.81
C GLU A 89 -17.50 6.77 -4.86
N ARG A 90 -16.53 6.22 -5.58
CA ARG A 90 -16.30 6.67 -6.95
C ARG A 90 -16.19 5.47 -7.88
N ARG A 91 -17.29 5.26 -8.63
CA ARG A 91 -17.23 4.82 -10.02
C ARG A 91 -15.96 5.39 -10.64
N PRO A 92 -15.13 4.61 -11.35
CA PRO A 92 -14.16 5.22 -12.22
C PRO A 92 -14.97 5.93 -13.32
N ALA A 93 -15.22 7.23 -13.15
CA ALA A 93 -15.31 8.16 -14.27
C ALA A 93 -13.90 8.29 -14.85
N VAL A 94 -13.38 7.16 -15.33
CA VAL A 94 -12.28 7.15 -16.27
C VAL A 94 -12.98 7.39 -17.59
N SER A 95 -12.73 8.54 -18.21
CA SER A 95 -12.96 8.70 -19.64
C SER A 95 -11.99 7.74 -20.34
N VAL A 96 -12.37 6.46 -20.41
CA VAL A 96 -11.62 5.41 -21.08
C VAL A 96 -11.89 5.62 -22.56
N SER A 97 -10.91 6.10 -23.31
CA SER A 97 -11.01 6.09 -24.77
C SER A 97 -10.95 4.64 -25.28
N MET A 98 -11.56 4.36 -26.44
CA MET A 98 -11.60 2.99 -27.00
C MET A 98 -10.19 2.38 -27.13
N GLU A 99 -9.18 3.21 -27.41
CA GLU A 99 -7.76 2.81 -27.46
C GLU A 99 -7.20 2.25 -26.14
N ASP A 100 -7.60 2.81 -24.99
CA ASP A 100 -7.16 2.34 -23.67
C ASP A 100 -7.78 0.98 -23.32
N LEU A 101 -9.03 0.76 -23.75
CA LEU A 101 -9.72 -0.51 -23.56
C LEU A 101 -9.08 -1.62 -24.40
N ASP A 102 -8.75 -1.34 -25.66
CA ASP A 102 -8.05 -2.30 -26.53
C ASP A 102 -6.67 -2.67 -25.94
N GLY A 103 -5.93 -1.69 -25.43
CA GLY A 103 -4.65 -1.93 -24.74
C GLY A 103 -4.79 -2.73 -23.44
N LEU A 104 -5.92 -2.60 -22.73
CA LEU A 104 -6.23 -3.41 -21.55
C LEU A 104 -6.63 -4.84 -21.93
N LEU A 105 -7.52 -5.00 -22.90
CA LEU A 105 -7.96 -6.30 -23.42
C LEU A 105 -6.80 -7.10 -24.01
N PHE A 106 -5.90 -6.45 -24.74
CA PHE A 106 -4.70 -7.10 -25.28
C PHE A 106 -3.78 -7.64 -24.17
N ARG A 107 -3.64 -6.91 -23.06
CA ARG A 107 -2.91 -7.41 -21.89
C ARG A 107 -3.62 -8.59 -21.23
N LEU A 108 -4.94 -8.53 -21.11
CA LEU A 108 -5.73 -9.60 -20.49
C LEU A 108 -5.69 -10.89 -21.34
N LEU A 109 -5.74 -10.76 -22.66
CA LEU A 109 -5.54 -11.86 -23.61
C LEU A 109 -4.13 -12.45 -23.49
N LYS A 110 -3.10 -11.61 -23.41
CA LYS A 110 -1.70 -12.05 -23.26
C LYS A 110 -1.47 -12.84 -21.97
N HIS A 111 -2.16 -12.48 -20.88
CA HIS A 111 -2.09 -13.19 -19.61
C HIS A 111 -3.06 -14.39 -19.51
N LYS A 112 -3.77 -14.76 -20.59
CA LYS A 112 -4.83 -15.79 -20.61
C LYS A 112 -5.93 -15.60 -19.55
N ALA A 113 -6.12 -14.38 -19.07
CA ALA A 113 -7.17 -14.08 -18.11
C ALA A 113 -8.56 -14.01 -18.77
N VAL A 114 -8.59 -13.81 -20.10
CA VAL A 114 -9.81 -13.64 -20.91
C VAL A 114 -9.63 -14.35 -22.25
N THR A 115 -10.68 -15.03 -22.73
CA THR A 115 -10.71 -15.67 -24.05
C THR A 115 -11.03 -14.68 -25.18
N ASN A 116 -10.66 -15.00 -26.42
CA ASN A 116 -10.94 -14.12 -27.58
C ASN A 116 -12.43 -13.73 -27.68
N SER A 117 -13.34 -14.67 -27.42
CA SER A 117 -14.78 -14.42 -27.47
C SER A 117 -15.25 -13.43 -26.40
N GLU A 118 -14.70 -13.53 -25.18
CA GLU A 118 -15.02 -12.62 -24.08
C GLU A 118 -14.45 -11.22 -24.32
N ALA A 119 -13.26 -11.11 -24.90
CA ALA A 119 -12.67 -9.82 -25.26
C ALA A 119 -13.51 -9.07 -26.31
N ILE A 120 -14.01 -9.80 -27.33
CA ILE A 120 -14.90 -9.24 -28.35
C ILE A 120 -16.23 -8.78 -27.72
N MET A 121 -16.79 -9.58 -26.80
CA MET A 121 -18.02 -9.22 -26.10
C MET A 121 -17.83 -7.97 -25.24
N LEU A 122 -16.73 -7.90 -24.48
CA LEU A 122 -16.40 -6.73 -23.66
C LEU A 122 -16.22 -5.48 -24.50
N HIS A 123 -15.49 -5.56 -25.61
CA HIS A 123 -15.33 -4.44 -26.54
C HIS A 123 -16.68 -3.96 -27.11
N HIS A 124 -17.56 -4.88 -27.52
CA HIS A 124 -18.88 -4.52 -28.04
C HIS A 124 -19.81 -3.92 -26.98
N THR A 125 -19.83 -4.50 -25.76
CA THR A 125 -20.62 -3.95 -24.64
C THR A 125 -20.14 -2.57 -24.24
N PHE A 126 -18.83 -2.34 -24.24
CA PHE A 126 -18.26 -1.04 -23.94
C PHE A 126 -18.62 -0.02 -25.03
N ARG A 127 -18.52 -0.40 -26.31
CA ARG A 127 -18.97 0.46 -27.42
C ARG A 127 -20.46 0.83 -27.30
N ALA A 128 -21.32 -0.11 -26.90
CA ALA A 128 -22.75 0.16 -26.73
C ALA A 128 -23.03 1.12 -25.56
N LEU A 129 -22.33 0.97 -24.43
CA LEU A 129 -22.50 1.80 -23.24
C LEU A 129 -21.97 3.24 -23.40
N PHE A 130 -21.02 3.45 -24.31
CA PHE A 130 -20.40 4.75 -24.59
C PHE A 130 -20.84 5.37 -25.93
N ALA A 131 -21.85 4.80 -26.59
CA ALA A 131 -22.42 5.32 -27.84
C ALA A 131 -23.80 5.98 -27.65
N GLU A 132 -24.26 6.21 -26.42
CA GLU A 132 -25.52 6.92 -26.11
C GLU A 132 -25.33 8.43 -25.82
N ASP A 133 -24.43 9.09 -26.55
CA ASP A 133 -24.44 10.55 -26.72
C ASP A 133 -25.13 10.93 -28.05
#